data_AF-A0A4R5AQ92-F1
#
_entry.id   AF-A0A4R5AQ92-F1
#
_cell.length_a   1.000
_cell.length_b   1.000
_cell.length_c   1.000
_cell.angle_alpha   90.00
_cell.angle_beta   90.00
_cell.angle_gamma   90.00
#
_symmetry.space_group_name_H-M   'P 1'
#
loop_
_entity.id
_entity.type
_entity.pdbx_description
1 polymer ?
#
loop_
_entity_poly.entity_id
_entity_poly.type
_entity_poly.pdbx_seq_one_letter_code
_entity_poly.pdbx_strand_id
1 'polypeptide(L)'
;MGDAKRKRFGAYLARLRRDAGKSQRQLAETLCRISGTASVTRHEISRWERGERVPDVWLPALATALGVPLDTLERAAAHARGEDIGTELRSPAEALAYFLPDSVDLGPLASSAGRRVGATTAAALADRAHGLRLADDVIAGGDLLAPALRELDGAVRLYRETAHSEETGRSLLSSIGEMAQITGWIASDAGEHDQAARAYRLGVSAAREAGDLALVGNLAGSLAYQLSNTDHEDDGVSLARAALDEAGPDAPAKARALYLDRVAWA
;
A
#
# COMPACT_ATOMS: atom_id res chain seq x y z
N MET A 1 -12.74 21.33 14.37
CA MET A 1 -12.22 20.23 13.52
C MET A 1 -12.67 20.34 12.06
N GLY A 2 -13.98 20.46 11.76
CA GLY A 2 -14.48 20.41 10.37
C GLY A 2 -14.00 21.50 9.41
N ASP A 3 -13.69 22.72 9.86
CA ASP A 3 -13.25 23.80 8.96
C ASP A 3 -11.85 23.56 8.36
N ALA A 4 -10.93 22.99 9.16
CA ALA A 4 -9.60 22.63 8.69
C ALA A 4 -9.67 21.47 7.67
N LYS A 5 -10.53 20.48 7.91
CA LYS A 5 -10.76 19.36 6.99
C LYS A 5 -11.29 19.82 5.63
N ARG A 6 -12.28 20.72 5.61
CA ARG A 6 -12.80 21.31 4.36
C ARG A 6 -11.76 22.12 3.59
N LYS A 7 -10.93 22.90 4.29
CA LYS A 7 -9.84 23.67 3.66
C LYS A 7 -8.78 22.77 3.03
N ARG A 8 -8.42 21.66 3.69
CA ARG A 8 -7.51 20.64 3.14
C ARG A 8 -8.08 19.99 1.89
N PHE A 9 -9.34 19.56 1.91
CA PHE A 9 -10.02 19.03 0.73
C PHE A 9 -10.05 20.03 -0.44
N GLY A 10 -10.34 21.30 -0.15
CA GLY A 10 -10.32 22.35 -1.16
C GLY A 10 -8.95 22.53 -1.80
N ALA A 11 -7.89 22.56 -0.99
CA ALA A 11 -6.52 22.65 -1.47
C ALA A 11 -6.11 21.43 -2.32
N TYR A 12 -6.53 20.23 -1.91
CA TYR A 12 -6.35 18.99 -2.67
C TYR A 12 -7.03 19.06 -4.04
N LEU A 13 -8.30 19.49 -4.09
CA LEU A 13 -9.03 19.67 -5.34
C LEU A 13 -8.36 20.71 -6.27
N ALA A 14 -7.84 21.80 -5.69
CA ALA A 14 -7.11 22.82 -6.43
C ALA A 14 -5.78 22.30 -7.00
N ARG A 15 -5.12 21.35 -6.31
CA ARG A 15 -3.91 20.66 -6.79
C ARG A 15 -4.25 19.76 -7.98
N LEU A 16 -5.21 18.86 -7.81
CA LEU A 16 -5.67 17.96 -8.90
C LEU A 16 -6.04 18.71 -10.18
N ARG A 17 -6.76 19.83 -10.04
CA ARG A 17 -7.11 20.67 -11.20
C ARG A 17 -5.86 21.22 -11.90
N ARG A 18 -4.86 21.69 -11.15
CA ARG A 18 -3.62 22.24 -11.70
C ARG A 18 -2.79 21.17 -12.39
N ASP A 19 -2.68 19.99 -11.80
CA ASP A 19 -1.96 18.85 -12.36
C ASP A 19 -2.64 18.37 -13.66
N ALA A 20 -3.97 18.43 -13.71
CA ALA A 20 -4.76 18.16 -14.92
C ALA A 20 -4.71 19.30 -15.98
N GLY A 21 -3.90 20.35 -15.76
CA GLY A 21 -3.68 21.47 -16.68
C GLY A 21 -4.90 22.37 -16.89
N LYS A 22 -5.86 22.38 -15.96
CA LYS A 22 -7.16 23.06 -16.13
C LYS A 22 -7.24 24.36 -15.33
N SER A 23 -7.81 25.41 -15.89
CA SER A 23 -8.32 26.55 -15.12
C SER A 23 -9.65 26.19 -14.44
N GLN A 24 -10.06 26.95 -13.42
CA GLN A 24 -11.36 26.76 -12.76
C GLN A 24 -12.53 26.85 -13.76
N ARG A 25 -12.41 27.71 -14.78
CA ARG A 25 -13.41 27.83 -15.86
C ARG A 25 -13.47 26.57 -16.73
N GLN A 26 -12.30 26.08 -17.16
CA GLN A 26 -12.22 24.87 -17.98
C GLN A 26 -12.70 23.63 -17.23
N LEU A 27 -12.44 23.54 -15.91
CA LEU A 27 -12.98 22.48 -15.08
C LEU A 27 -14.51 22.55 -15.05
N ALA A 28 -15.09 23.72 -14.75
CA ALA A 28 -16.55 23.90 -14.73
C ALA A 28 -17.20 23.52 -16.07
N GLU A 29 -16.63 23.97 -17.20
CA GLU A 29 -17.10 23.61 -18.54
C GLU A 29 -17.03 22.10 -18.80
N THR A 30 -15.98 21.45 -18.29
CA THR A 30 -15.82 20.00 -18.43
C THR A 30 -16.84 19.24 -17.58
N LEU A 31 -17.11 19.71 -16.35
CA LEU A 31 -18.14 19.12 -15.51
C LEU A 31 -19.52 19.22 -16.15
N CYS A 32 -19.89 20.39 -16.67
CA CYS A 32 -21.16 20.56 -17.38
C CYS A 32 -21.29 19.63 -18.59
N ARG A 33 -20.19 19.39 -19.30
CA ARG A 33 -20.15 18.48 -20.45
C ARG A 33 -20.35 17.02 -20.03
N ILE A 34 -19.74 16.61 -18.92
CA ILE A 34 -19.85 15.24 -18.39
C ILE A 34 -21.25 14.99 -17.81
N SER A 35 -21.78 15.94 -17.05
CA SER A 35 -23.08 15.80 -16.37
C SER A 35 -24.28 16.06 -17.27
N GLY A 36 -24.07 16.60 -18.48
CA GLY A 36 -25.14 17.03 -19.38
C GLY A 36 -25.96 18.22 -18.84
N THR A 37 -25.48 18.92 -17.82
CA THR A 37 -26.19 20.01 -17.12
C THR A 37 -25.33 21.27 -17.07
N ALA A 38 -25.90 22.44 -17.36
CA ALA A 38 -25.17 23.72 -17.40
C ALA A 38 -25.20 24.48 -16.05
N SER A 39 -25.10 23.78 -14.92
CA SER A 39 -25.38 24.35 -13.60
C SER A 39 -24.16 24.70 -12.76
N VAL A 40 -22.95 24.25 -13.13
CA VAL A 40 -21.73 24.56 -12.38
C VAL A 40 -20.90 25.64 -13.06
N THR A 41 -20.37 26.59 -12.27
CA THR A 41 -19.58 27.71 -12.78
C THR A 41 -18.20 27.74 -12.13
N ARG A 42 -17.27 28.52 -12.70
CA ARG A 42 -15.95 28.76 -12.10
C ARG A 42 -16.01 29.21 -10.63
N HIS A 43 -17.08 29.92 -10.24
CA HIS A 43 -17.24 30.39 -8.86
C HIS A 43 -17.54 29.24 -7.92
N GLU A 44 -18.33 28.26 -8.34
CA GLU A 44 -18.60 27.08 -7.52
C GLU A 44 -17.33 26.25 -7.34
N ILE A 45 -16.51 26.11 -8.40
CA ILE A 45 -15.16 25.51 -8.29
C ILE A 45 -14.30 26.27 -7.27
N SER A 46 -14.26 27.60 -7.34
CA SER A 46 -13.51 28.44 -6.39
C SER A 46 -13.99 28.27 -4.94
N ARG A 47 -15.30 28.05 -4.71
CA ARG A 47 -15.85 27.79 -3.37
C ARG A 47 -15.44 26.42 -2.85
N TRP A 48 -15.40 25.42 -3.71
CA TRP A 48 -14.86 24.10 -3.36
C TRP A 48 -13.38 24.17 -3.02
N GLU A 49 -12.59 24.84 -3.85
CA GLU A 49 -11.14 24.96 -3.66
C GLU A 49 -10.76 25.76 -2.40
N ARG A 50 -11.61 26.69 -1.97
CA ARG A 50 -11.41 27.45 -0.72
C ARG A 50 -11.95 26.73 0.52
N GLY A 51 -12.55 25.54 0.37
CA GLY A 51 -13.15 24.79 1.47
C GLY A 51 -14.43 25.41 2.04
N GLU A 52 -15.07 26.33 1.31
CA GLU A 52 -16.35 26.92 1.73
C GLU A 52 -17.51 25.93 1.57
N ARG A 53 -17.39 25.01 0.62
CA ARG A 53 -18.31 23.90 0.37
C ARG A 53 -17.54 22.66 -0.04
N VAL A 54 -18.10 21.51 0.28
CA VAL A 54 -17.64 20.22 -0.23
C VAL A 54 -18.62 19.78 -1.31
N PRO A 55 -18.18 19.50 -2.56
CA PRO A 55 -19.03 18.95 -3.59
C PRO A 55 -19.52 17.55 -3.20
N ASP A 56 -20.74 17.22 -3.61
CA ASP A 56 -21.35 15.91 -3.38
C ASP A 56 -21.79 15.30 -4.72
N VAL A 57 -22.90 15.78 -5.27
CA VAL A 57 -23.42 15.35 -6.59
C VAL A 57 -22.44 15.52 -7.77
N TRP A 58 -21.36 16.28 -7.59
CA TRP A 58 -20.35 16.55 -8.63
C TRP A 58 -19.13 15.63 -8.56
N LEU A 59 -19.01 14.77 -7.53
CA LEU A 59 -17.85 13.91 -7.33
C LEU A 59 -17.59 12.95 -8.53
N PRO A 60 -18.60 12.28 -9.13
CA PRO A 60 -18.38 11.44 -10.32
C PRO A 60 -17.81 12.20 -11.53
N ALA A 61 -18.34 13.40 -11.78
CA ALA A 61 -17.89 14.24 -12.89
C ALA A 61 -16.50 14.82 -12.62
N LEU A 62 -16.19 15.18 -11.37
CA LEU A 62 -14.87 15.64 -10.95
C LEU A 62 -13.82 14.53 -11.10
N ALA A 63 -14.12 13.31 -10.65
CA ALA A 63 -13.25 12.15 -10.80
C ALA A 63 -12.87 11.92 -12.27
N THR A 64 -13.87 11.91 -13.14
CA THR A 64 -13.70 11.77 -14.60
C THR A 64 -12.89 12.94 -15.20
N ALA A 65 -13.19 14.18 -14.83
CA ALA A 65 -12.54 15.37 -15.38
C ALA A 65 -11.07 15.54 -14.95
N LEU A 66 -10.74 15.03 -13.76
CA LEU A 66 -9.43 15.15 -13.13
C LEU A 66 -8.57 13.89 -13.29
N GLY A 67 -9.15 12.79 -13.78
CA GLY A 67 -8.45 11.52 -13.98
C GLY A 67 -8.08 10.82 -12.67
N VAL A 68 -8.91 10.97 -11.64
CA VAL A 68 -8.74 10.31 -10.34
C VAL A 68 -9.83 9.29 -10.10
N PRO A 69 -9.57 8.19 -9.37
CA PRO A 69 -10.62 7.24 -8.98
C PRO A 69 -11.74 7.93 -8.19
N LEU A 70 -13.00 7.58 -8.47
CA LEU A 70 -14.18 8.19 -7.84
C LEU A 70 -14.20 7.95 -6.33
N ASP A 71 -13.87 6.74 -5.93
CA ASP A 71 -13.83 6.30 -4.53
C ASP A 71 -12.82 7.12 -3.72
N THR A 72 -11.68 7.51 -4.31
CA THR A 72 -10.71 8.41 -3.67
C THR A 72 -11.31 9.78 -3.38
N LEU A 73 -12.05 10.34 -4.34
CA LEU A 73 -12.62 11.68 -4.20
C LEU A 73 -13.83 11.69 -3.25
N GLU A 74 -14.64 10.64 -3.25
CA GLU A 74 -15.76 10.42 -2.32
C GLU A 74 -15.28 10.32 -0.88
N ARG A 75 -14.22 9.54 -0.62
CA ARG A 75 -13.61 9.44 0.72
C ARG A 75 -13.09 10.79 1.21
N ALA A 76 -12.36 11.52 0.37
CA ALA A 76 -11.83 12.83 0.73
C ALA A 76 -12.96 13.84 1.05
N ALA A 77 -14.08 13.77 0.32
CA ALA A 77 -15.24 14.61 0.53
C ALA A 77 -16.01 14.25 1.81
N ALA A 78 -16.20 12.95 2.09
CA ALA A 78 -16.83 12.47 3.32
C ALA A 78 -16.03 12.90 4.57
N HIS A 79 -14.70 12.76 4.52
CA HIS A 79 -13.80 13.24 5.56
C HIS A 79 -13.94 14.75 5.78
N ALA A 80 -13.98 15.52 4.70
CA ALA A 80 -14.18 16.97 4.75
C ALA A 80 -15.53 17.39 5.36
N ARG A 81 -16.58 16.59 5.18
CA ARG A 81 -17.91 16.83 5.77
C ARG A 81 -18.00 16.41 7.23
N GLY A 82 -17.00 15.71 7.76
CA GLY A 82 -17.06 15.14 9.11
C GLY A 82 -18.07 14.00 9.21
N GLU A 83 -18.37 13.37 8.07
CA GLU A 83 -19.10 12.10 7.99
C GLU A 83 -18.24 10.93 8.51
N ASP A 84 -17.01 11.22 8.95
CA ASP A 84 -16.17 10.39 9.82
C ASP A 84 -16.77 10.23 11.25
N ILE A 85 -18.09 10.11 11.39
CA ILE A 85 -18.65 9.38 12.54
C ILE A 85 -18.55 7.90 12.15
N GLY A 86 -17.32 7.39 12.13
CA GLY A 86 -17.01 6.08 11.58
C GLY A 86 -15.56 5.88 11.14
N THR A 87 -14.57 6.39 11.89
CA THR A 87 -13.22 5.78 11.94
C THR A 87 -13.26 4.43 12.70
N GLU A 88 -14.37 3.72 12.59
CA GLU A 88 -14.53 2.34 13.01
C GLU A 88 -14.77 1.52 11.76
N LEU A 89 -13.69 0.88 11.34
CA LEU A 89 -13.66 -0.41 10.66
C LEU A 89 -14.01 -0.35 9.16
N ARG A 90 -12.99 -0.09 8.33
CA ARG A 90 -12.64 -1.22 7.46
C ARG A 90 -12.34 -2.34 8.43
N SER A 91 -13.12 -3.42 8.42
CA SER A 91 -12.73 -4.61 9.18
C SER A 91 -11.26 -4.90 8.86
N PRO A 92 -10.48 -5.48 9.79
CA PRO A 92 -9.12 -5.93 9.49
C PRO A 92 -9.01 -6.57 8.11
N ALA A 93 -9.97 -7.43 7.76
CA ALA A 93 -10.09 -8.05 6.45
C ALA A 93 -10.22 -7.04 5.29
N GLU A 94 -11.04 -6.00 5.41
CA GLU A 94 -11.22 -4.97 4.37
C GLU A 94 -10.01 -4.03 4.24
N ALA A 95 -9.34 -3.70 5.35
CA ALA A 95 -8.12 -2.91 5.31
C ALA A 95 -7.01 -3.70 4.62
N LEU A 96 -6.83 -4.97 5.00
CA LEU A 96 -5.92 -5.88 4.34
C LEU A 96 -6.26 -6.04 2.86
N ALA A 97 -7.53 -6.30 2.51
CA ALA A 97 -7.95 -6.46 1.11
C ALA A 97 -7.70 -5.21 0.26
N TYR A 98 -7.85 -4.01 0.84
CA TYR A 98 -7.62 -2.75 0.11
C TYR A 98 -6.13 -2.44 -0.07
N PHE A 99 -5.33 -2.56 0.98
CA PHE A 99 -3.90 -2.17 0.92
C PHE A 99 -3.02 -3.28 0.36
N LEU A 100 -3.47 -4.53 0.52
CA LEU A 100 -2.82 -5.75 0.09
C LEU A 100 -3.81 -6.52 -0.79
N PRO A 101 -4.25 -5.93 -1.92
CA PRO A 101 -5.11 -6.65 -2.84
C PRO A 101 -4.37 -7.91 -3.31
N ASP A 102 -5.10 -8.99 -3.59
CA ASP A 102 -4.54 -10.21 -4.16
C ASP A 102 -3.79 -9.87 -5.45
N SER A 103 -2.48 -9.62 -5.33
CA SER A 103 -1.68 -9.04 -6.40
C SER A 103 -0.19 -9.32 -6.17
N VAL A 104 0.17 -10.59 -6.29
CA VAL A 104 1.11 -11.16 -7.27
C VAL A 104 0.79 -12.64 -7.18
N ASP A 105 -0.01 -13.17 -8.11
CA ASP A 105 -0.30 -14.60 -8.11
C ASP A 105 1.02 -15.35 -8.37
N LEU A 106 1.57 -15.95 -7.31
CA LEU A 106 2.70 -16.87 -7.41
C LEU A 106 2.22 -18.26 -7.86
N GLY A 107 0.90 -18.49 -7.86
CA GLY A 107 0.22 -19.71 -8.24
C GLY A 107 0.30 -20.76 -7.12
N PRO A 108 -0.74 -21.59 -6.92
CA PRO A 108 -0.68 -22.70 -5.99
C PRO A 108 0.50 -23.61 -6.32
N LEU A 109 1.18 -24.13 -5.28
CA LEU A 109 2.32 -25.04 -5.33
C LEU A 109 2.22 -26.07 -6.48
N ALA A 110 2.76 -25.72 -7.64
CA ALA A 110 2.71 -26.57 -8.82
C ALA A 110 3.99 -27.39 -8.89
N SER A 111 3.89 -28.70 -8.66
CA SER A 111 4.92 -29.68 -9.02
C SER A 111 4.98 -29.77 -10.55
N SER A 112 5.77 -28.91 -11.19
CA SER A 112 6.01 -28.99 -12.64
C SER A 112 7.43 -29.47 -12.91
N ALA A 113 7.60 -30.35 -13.91
CA ALA A 113 8.84 -31.06 -14.19
C ALA A 113 9.97 -30.14 -14.69
N GLY A 114 10.72 -29.55 -13.76
CA GLY A 114 11.94 -28.76 -13.98
C GLY A 114 13.12 -29.22 -13.11
N ARG A 115 14.24 -28.47 -13.13
CA ARG A 115 15.38 -28.70 -12.21
C ARG A 115 14.84 -28.62 -10.77
N ARG A 116 14.89 -29.73 -10.04
CA ARG A 116 14.40 -29.81 -8.67
C ARG A 116 15.30 -29.00 -7.73
N VAL A 117 14.70 -28.06 -7.01
CA VAL A 117 15.35 -27.35 -5.90
C VAL A 117 14.90 -27.95 -4.57
N GLY A 118 15.77 -27.88 -3.57
CA GLY A 118 15.54 -28.45 -2.25
C GLY A 118 15.84 -27.44 -1.14
N ALA A 119 15.80 -27.91 0.11
CA ALA A 119 15.98 -27.08 1.30
C ALA A 119 17.23 -26.20 1.31
N THR A 120 18.34 -26.63 0.68
CA THR A 120 19.57 -25.83 0.56
C THR A 120 19.38 -24.54 -0.24
N THR A 121 18.46 -24.54 -1.20
CA THR A 121 18.14 -23.37 -2.01
C THR A 121 17.31 -22.36 -1.21
N ALA A 122 16.35 -22.83 -0.41
CA ALA A 122 15.59 -21.98 0.50
C ALA A 122 16.51 -21.34 1.56
N ALA A 123 17.42 -22.12 2.15
CA ALA A 123 18.41 -21.60 3.09
C ALA A 123 19.29 -20.50 2.45
N ALA A 124 19.74 -20.70 1.21
CA ALA A 124 20.53 -19.69 0.50
C ALA A 124 19.76 -18.38 0.26
N LEU A 125 18.44 -18.42 0.05
CA LEU A 125 17.61 -17.22 -0.06
C LEU A 125 17.43 -16.52 1.30
N ALA A 126 17.27 -17.28 2.38
CA ALA A 126 17.26 -16.71 3.73
C ALA A 126 18.59 -16.01 4.06
N ASP A 127 19.72 -16.62 3.70
CA ASP A 127 21.05 -16.01 3.85
C ASP A 127 21.18 -14.72 3.02
N ARG A 128 20.59 -14.69 1.82
CA ARG A 128 20.52 -13.48 0.97
C ARG A 128 19.71 -12.37 1.63
N ALA A 129 18.54 -12.68 2.20
CA ALA A 129 17.74 -11.72 2.97
C ALA A 129 18.53 -11.15 4.15
N HIS A 130 19.25 -12.01 4.89
CA HIS A 130 20.11 -11.59 5.99
C HIS A 130 21.27 -10.70 5.50
N GLY A 131 21.91 -11.06 4.39
CA GLY A 131 22.96 -10.25 3.78
C GLY A 131 22.49 -8.85 3.36
N LEU A 132 21.28 -8.72 2.83
CA LEU A 132 20.68 -7.42 2.51
C LEU A 132 20.43 -6.57 3.77
N ARG A 133 20.01 -7.18 4.88
CA ARG A 133 19.83 -6.47 6.16
C ARG A 133 21.16 -5.92 6.69
N LEU A 134 22.22 -6.71 6.64
CA LEU A 134 23.55 -6.26 7.04
C LEU A 134 24.10 -5.18 6.10
N ALA A 135 23.75 -5.23 4.81
CA ALA A 135 24.16 -4.22 3.84
C ALA A 135 23.44 -2.89 4.06
N ASP A 136 22.17 -2.91 4.43
CA ASP A 136 21.35 -1.72 4.74
C ASP A 136 21.93 -0.91 5.91
N ASP A 137 22.52 -1.59 6.90
CA ASP A 137 23.20 -0.93 8.03
C ASP A 137 24.40 -0.04 7.62
N VAL A 138 24.99 -0.29 6.44
CA VAL A 138 26.27 0.34 6.02
C VAL A 138 26.24 0.98 4.64
N ILE A 139 25.21 0.73 3.82
CA ILE A 139 25.04 1.28 2.47
C ILE A 139 23.77 2.14 2.46
N ALA A 140 23.84 3.34 1.89
CA ALA A 140 22.66 4.19 1.75
C ALA A 140 21.60 3.52 0.86
N GLY A 141 20.32 3.62 1.27
CA GLY A 141 19.22 2.89 0.62
C GLY A 141 19.12 3.09 -0.90
N GLY A 142 19.46 4.28 -1.42
CA GLY A 142 19.45 4.56 -2.86
C GLY A 142 20.42 3.70 -3.68
N ASP A 143 21.61 3.40 -3.15
CA ASP A 143 22.62 2.57 -3.83
C ASP A 143 22.30 1.06 -3.68
N LEU A 144 21.63 0.68 -2.58
CA LEU A 144 21.28 -0.71 -2.27
C LEU A 144 19.98 -1.17 -2.94
N LEU A 145 19.09 -0.24 -3.29
CA LEU A 145 17.76 -0.55 -3.83
C LEU A 145 17.80 -1.39 -5.10
N ALA A 146 18.59 -0.99 -6.11
CA ALA A 146 18.65 -1.72 -7.37
C ALA A 146 19.21 -3.15 -7.21
N PRO A 147 20.29 -3.39 -6.43
CA PRO A 147 20.69 -4.75 -6.02
C PRO A 147 19.59 -5.53 -5.32
N ALA A 148 18.91 -4.95 -4.32
CA ALA A 148 17.87 -5.63 -3.55
C ALA A 148 16.70 -6.09 -4.43
N LEU A 149 16.21 -5.22 -5.33
CA LEU A 149 15.16 -5.55 -6.29
C LEU A 149 15.56 -6.70 -7.21
N ARG A 150 16.81 -6.73 -7.71
CA ARG A 150 17.30 -7.83 -8.55
C ARG A 150 17.34 -9.17 -7.83
N GLU A 151 17.75 -9.18 -6.56
CA GLU A 151 17.75 -10.38 -5.73
C GLU A 151 16.32 -10.88 -5.50
N LEU A 152 15.38 -9.96 -5.21
CA LEU A 152 13.96 -10.27 -5.05
C LEU A 152 13.33 -10.87 -6.32
N ASP A 153 13.53 -10.22 -7.47
CA ASP A 153 13.06 -10.72 -8.76
C ASP A 153 13.68 -12.09 -9.09
N GLY A 154 14.95 -12.28 -8.76
CA GLY A 154 15.67 -13.53 -8.94
C GLY A 154 15.04 -14.70 -8.15
N ALA A 155 14.67 -14.47 -6.89
CA ALA A 155 14.02 -15.48 -6.07
C ALA A 155 12.58 -15.78 -6.49
N VAL A 156 11.80 -14.76 -6.87
CA VAL A 156 10.45 -14.96 -7.41
C VAL A 156 10.51 -15.81 -8.67
N ARG A 157 11.46 -15.52 -9.57
CA ARG A 157 11.68 -16.32 -10.76
C ARG A 157 12.09 -17.75 -10.42
N LEU A 158 12.99 -17.93 -9.46
CA LEU A 158 13.43 -19.25 -9.00
C LEU A 158 12.24 -20.09 -8.50
N TYR A 159 11.36 -19.51 -7.69
CA TYR A 159 10.14 -20.19 -7.22
C TYR A 159 9.22 -20.63 -8.36
N ARG A 160 9.01 -19.74 -9.34
CA ARG A 160 8.10 -19.99 -10.48
C ARG A 160 8.64 -20.96 -11.53
N GLU A 161 9.95 -20.99 -11.73
CA GLU A 161 10.58 -21.74 -12.83
C GLU A 161 11.17 -23.09 -12.39
N THR A 162 11.08 -23.45 -11.10
CA THR A 162 11.64 -24.70 -10.58
C THR A 162 10.58 -25.61 -9.97
N ALA A 163 10.91 -26.90 -9.93
CA ALA A 163 10.10 -27.92 -9.27
C ALA A 163 10.51 -28.01 -7.81
N HIS A 164 9.55 -28.01 -6.89
CA HIS A 164 9.79 -28.15 -5.45
C HIS A 164 8.74 -29.05 -4.79
N SER A 165 9.09 -29.63 -3.65
CA SER A 165 8.08 -30.23 -2.77
C SER A 165 7.28 -29.11 -2.09
N GLU A 166 6.09 -29.42 -1.61
CA GLU A 166 5.27 -28.46 -0.86
C GLU A 166 6.00 -27.88 0.36
N GLU A 167 6.79 -28.69 1.06
CA GLU A 167 7.64 -28.21 2.16
C GLU A 167 8.70 -27.21 1.67
N THR A 168 9.41 -27.53 0.59
CA THR A 168 10.44 -26.63 0.03
C THR A 168 9.81 -25.36 -0.54
N GLY A 169 8.65 -25.46 -1.19
CA GLY A 169 7.90 -24.34 -1.73
C GLY A 169 7.50 -23.35 -0.63
N ARG A 170 6.96 -23.84 0.50
CA ARG A 170 6.66 -23.00 1.67
C ARG A 170 7.91 -22.30 2.21
N SER A 171 9.03 -23.02 2.35
CA SER A 171 10.29 -22.39 2.79
C SER A 171 10.79 -21.32 1.81
N LEU A 172 10.71 -21.56 0.50
CA LEU A 172 11.08 -20.58 -0.53
C LEU A 172 10.19 -19.33 -0.45
N LEU A 173 8.89 -19.50 -0.26
CA LEU A 173 7.93 -18.41 -0.12
C LEU A 173 8.20 -17.58 1.14
N SER A 174 8.48 -18.21 2.29
CA SER A 174 8.92 -17.48 3.49
C SER A 174 10.20 -16.67 3.22
N SER A 175 11.20 -17.24 2.54
CA SER A 175 12.41 -16.51 2.19
C SER A 175 12.16 -15.35 1.22
N ILE A 176 11.27 -15.52 0.24
CA ILE A 176 10.83 -14.43 -0.65
C ILE A 176 10.17 -13.32 0.16
N GLY A 177 9.30 -13.67 1.11
CA GLY A 177 8.66 -12.70 2.00
C GLY A 177 9.68 -11.92 2.85
N GLU A 178 10.72 -12.58 3.37
CA GLU A 178 11.77 -11.91 4.12
C GLU A 178 12.61 -10.96 3.25
N MET A 179 12.95 -11.36 2.03
CA MET A 179 13.66 -10.47 1.10
C MET A 179 12.79 -9.29 0.66
N ALA A 180 11.50 -9.53 0.43
CA ALA A 180 10.52 -8.50 0.11
C ALA A 180 10.40 -7.48 1.25
N GLN A 181 10.45 -7.94 2.51
CA GLN A 181 10.42 -7.07 3.68
C GLN A 181 11.61 -6.10 3.69
N ILE A 182 12.84 -6.59 3.54
CA ILE A 182 14.03 -5.72 3.56
C ILE A 182 14.10 -4.84 2.30
N THR A 183 13.70 -5.36 1.14
CA THR A 183 13.64 -4.57 -0.11
C THR A 183 12.63 -3.44 0.01
N GLY A 184 11.47 -3.69 0.62
CA GLY A 184 10.47 -2.67 0.91
C GLY A 184 10.99 -1.61 1.87
N TRP A 185 11.76 -2.01 2.88
CA TRP A 185 12.39 -1.09 3.83
C TRP A 185 13.39 -0.16 3.14
N ILE A 186 14.34 -0.74 2.40
CA ILE A 186 15.36 -0.02 1.61
C ILE A 186 14.70 0.97 0.63
N ALA A 187 13.64 0.54 -0.06
CA ALA A 187 12.90 1.38 -1.00
C ALA A 187 12.20 2.55 -0.30
N SER A 188 11.61 2.30 0.88
CA SER A 188 10.96 3.35 1.67
C SER A 188 11.96 4.41 2.13
N ASP A 189 13.14 3.99 2.63
CA ASP A 189 14.21 4.90 3.07
C ASP A 189 14.83 5.68 1.91
N ALA A 190 14.84 5.09 0.70
CA ALA A 190 15.23 5.78 -0.53
C ALA A 190 14.17 6.77 -1.06
N GLY A 191 12.99 6.86 -0.43
CA GLY A 191 11.86 7.70 -0.89
C GLY A 191 11.05 7.10 -2.04
N GLU A 192 11.33 5.86 -2.43
CA GLU A 192 10.70 5.14 -3.54
C GLU A 192 9.44 4.40 -3.06
N HIS A 193 8.48 5.15 -2.51
CA HIS A 193 7.30 4.63 -1.80
C HIS A 193 6.42 3.68 -2.62
N ASP A 194 6.33 3.90 -3.94
CA ASP A 194 5.59 3.01 -4.84
C ASP A 194 6.30 1.66 -5.00
N GLN A 195 7.64 1.65 -5.06
CA GLN A 195 8.44 0.44 -5.13
C GLN A 195 8.37 -0.33 -3.82
N ALA A 196 8.47 0.39 -2.69
CA ALA A 196 8.31 -0.17 -1.35
C ALA A 196 6.95 -0.85 -1.16
N ALA A 197 5.86 -0.17 -1.52
CA ALA A 197 4.52 -0.73 -1.42
C ALA A 197 4.33 -1.98 -2.29
N ARG A 198 4.94 -2.05 -3.48
CA ARG A 198 4.93 -3.27 -4.31
C ARG A 198 5.69 -4.42 -3.66
N ALA A 199 6.87 -4.15 -3.11
CA ALA A 199 7.66 -5.17 -2.41
C ALA A 199 6.91 -5.72 -1.19
N TYR A 200 6.34 -4.85 -0.33
CA TYR A 200 5.57 -5.29 0.82
C TYR A 200 4.36 -6.15 0.44
N ARG A 201 3.59 -5.77 -0.59
CA ARG A 201 2.45 -6.55 -1.09
C ARG A 201 2.85 -7.93 -1.60
N LEU A 202 3.92 -8.00 -2.40
CA LEU A 202 4.48 -9.27 -2.86
C LEU A 202 4.85 -10.16 -1.68
N GLY A 203 5.55 -9.59 -0.69
CA GLY A 203 5.95 -10.33 0.50
C GLY A 203 4.76 -10.87 1.29
N VAL A 204 3.68 -10.08 1.43
CA VAL A 204 2.46 -10.53 2.13
C VAL A 204 1.85 -11.72 1.41
N SER A 205 1.74 -11.66 0.08
CA SER A 205 1.22 -12.76 -0.73
C SER A 205 2.04 -14.04 -0.50
N ALA A 206 3.37 -13.92 -0.57
CA ALA A 206 4.27 -15.06 -0.35
C ALA A 206 4.15 -15.62 1.08
N ALA A 207 4.11 -14.76 2.10
CA ALA A 207 3.99 -15.18 3.49
C ALA A 207 2.65 -15.85 3.80
N ARG A 208 1.54 -15.35 3.24
CA ARG A 208 0.22 -16.00 3.34
C ARG A 208 0.22 -17.39 2.73
N GLU A 209 0.78 -17.53 1.53
CA GLU A 209 0.88 -18.83 0.85
C GLU A 209 1.81 -19.81 1.59
N ALA A 210 2.84 -19.30 2.27
CA ALA A 210 3.70 -20.10 3.15
C ALA A 210 3.02 -20.49 4.49
N GLY A 211 1.95 -19.80 4.89
CA GLY A 211 1.33 -19.92 6.21
C GLY A 211 2.09 -19.20 7.34
N ASP A 212 2.96 -18.24 7.01
CA ASP A 212 3.79 -17.50 7.95
C ASP A 212 3.11 -16.18 8.38
N LEU A 213 2.15 -16.28 9.31
CA LEU A 213 1.36 -15.14 9.77
C LEU A 213 2.19 -14.07 10.51
N ALA A 214 3.32 -14.46 11.13
CA ALA A 214 4.22 -13.49 11.74
C ALA A 214 4.94 -12.66 10.66
N LEU A 215 5.35 -13.27 9.56
CA LEU A 215 5.93 -12.51 8.46
C LEU A 215 4.88 -11.60 7.80
N VAL A 216 3.64 -12.07 7.63
CA VAL A 216 2.51 -11.24 7.14
C VAL A 216 2.34 -9.98 7.99
N GLY A 217 2.25 -10.12 9.31
CA GLY A 217 2.09 -8.98 10.22
C GLY A 217 3.26 -7.98 10.14
N ASN A 218 4.49 -8.48 9.97
CA ASN A 218 5.68 -7.63 9.85
C ASN A 218 5.67 -6.80 8.55
N LEU A 219 5.37 -7.44 7.43
CA LEU A 219 5.26 -6.79 6.13
C LEU A 219 4.13 -5.75 6.10
N ALA A 220 2.93 -6.14 6.56
CA ALA A 220 1.77 -5.25 6.60
C ALA A 220 1.99 -4.08 7.59
N GLY A 221 2.59 -4.33 8.75
CA GLY A 221 2.98 -3.29 9.70
C GLY A 221 4.03 -2.33 9.17
N SER A 222 4.96 -2.80 8.33
CA SER A 222 5.97 -1.94 7.68
C SER A 222 5.32 -1.04 6.60
N LEU A 223 4.37 -1.57 5.82
CA LEU A 223 3.58 -0.77 4.90
C LEU A 223 2.70 0.26 5.65
N ALA A 224 2.08 -0.14 6.76
CA ALA A 224 1.30 0.76 7.61
C ALA A 224 2.16 1.92 8.12
N TYR A 225 3.36 1.61 8.62
CA TYR A 225 4.32 2.62 9.07
C TYR A 225 4.68 3.60 7.95
N GLN A 226 4.93 3.12 6.72
CA GLN A 226 5.18 4.00 5.59
C GLN A 226 3.99 4.95 5.35
N LEU A 227 2.77 4.40 5.27
CA LEU A 227 1.55 5.19 5.03
C LEU A 227 1.35 6.27 6.10
N SER A 228 1.59 5.94 7.36
CA SER A 228 1.55 6.88 8.48
C SER A 228 2.56 8.02 8.38
N ASN A 229 3.69 7.81 7.69
CA ASN A 229 4.69 8.85 7.46
C ASN A 229 4.53 9.57 6.11
N THR A 230 3.52 9.21 5.30
CA THR A 230 3.33 9.78 3.96
C THR A 230 1.88 10.23 3.74
N ASP A 231 1.44 11.43 4.16
CA ASP A 231 0.12 12.08 3.88
C ASP A 231 -1.16 11.17 3.93
N HIS A 232 -1.07 9.98 4.54
CA HIS A 232 -2.07 8.90 4.52
C HIS A 232 -2.18 8.28 5.93
N GLU A 233 -2.23 9.11 6.97
CA GLU A 233 -2.15 8.66 8.36
C GLU A 233 -3.31 7.74 8.76
N ASP A 234 -4.55 8.13 8.39
CA ASP A 234 -5.76 7.36 8.67
C ASP A 234 -5.72 5.94 8.03
N ASP A 235 -5.09 5.85 6.85
CA ASP A 235 -4.89 4.60 6.13
C ASP A 235 -3.82 3.73 6.81
N GLY A 236 -2.74 4.33 7.32
CA GLY A 236 -1.72 3.66 8.12
C GLY A 236 -2.27 3.05 9.41
N VAL A 237 -3.11 3.78 10.16
CA VAL A 237 -3.74 3.26 11.39
C VAL A 237 -4.61 2.05 11.09
N SER A 238 -5.40 2.14 10.02
CA SER A 238 -6.31 1.08 9.60
C SER A 238 -5.55 -0.20 9.26
N LEU A 239 -4.45 -0.08 8.50
CA LEU A 239 -3.62 -1.22 8.13
C LEU A 239 -2.84 -1.80 9.32
N ALA A 240 -2.33 -0.97 10.22
CA ALA A 240 -1.58 -1.43 11.39
C ALA A 240 -2.44 -2.30 12.31
N ARG A 241 -3.69 -1.87 12.58
CA ARG A 241 -4.65 -2.66 13.37
C ARG A 241 -4.98 -3.97 12.68
N ALA A 242 -5.16 -3.94 11.37
CA ALA A 242 -5.47 -5.11 10.60
C ALA A 242 -4.35 -6.15 10.58
N ALA A 243 -3.09 -5.69 10.48
CA ALA A 243 -1.90 -6.54 10.56
C ALA A 243 -1.76 -7.21 11.93
N LEU A 244 -2.07 -6.48 13.02
CA LEU A 244 -2.07 -7.03 14.38
C LEU A 244 -3.12 -8.14 14.54
N ASP A 245 -4.33 -7.91 14.01
CA ASP A 245 -5.43 -8.88 14.09
C ASP A 245 -5.15 -10.14 13.26
N GLU A 246 -4.61 -9.99 12.04
CA GLU A 246 -4.25 -11.12 11.17
C GLU A 246 -3.10 -11.97 11.72
N ALA A 247 -2.11 -11.35 12.39
CA ALA A 247 -1.06 -12.09 13.06
C ALA A 247 -1.57 -12.94 14.23
N GLY A 248 -2.68 -12.52 14.84
CA GLY A 248 -3.36 -13.25 15.90
C GLY A 248 -2.61 -13.29 17.25
N PRO A 249 -3.23 -13.88 18.28
CA PRO A 249 -2.66 -13.92 19.63
C PRO A 249 -1.44 -14.84 19.76
N ASP A 250 -1.32 -15.83 18.87
CA ASP A 250 -0.27 -16.85 18.89
C ASP A 250 1.05 -16.40 18.23
N ALA A 251 1.05 -15.22 17.59
CA ALA A 251 2.27 -14.64 17.07
C ALA A 251 3.33 -14.45 18.18
N PRO A 252 4.63 -14.62 17.87
CA PRO A 252 5.69 -14.45 18.85
C PRO A 252 5.60 -13.10 19.59
N ALA A 253 5.87 -13.08 20.90
CA ALA A 253 5.69 -11.88 21.73
C ALA A 253 6.46 -10.65 21.19
N LYS A 254 7.67 -10.85 20.66
CA LYS A 254 8.47 -9.79 20.04
C LYS A 254 7.80 -9.22 18.77
N ALA A 255 7.18 -10.08 17.97
CA ALA A 255 6.47 -9.69 16.76
C ALA A 255 5.20 -8.90 17.12
N ARG A 256 4.44 -9.37 18.11
CA ARG A 256 3.27 -8.66 18.64
C ARG A 256 3.63 -7.28 19.21
N ALA A 257 4.76 -7.17 19.92
CA ALA A 257 5.25 -5.89 20.42
C ALA A 257 5.55 -4.91 19.26
N LEU A 258 6.19 -5.38 18.19
CA LEU A 258 6.42 -4.57 16.99
C LEU A 258 5.10 -4.11 16.35
N TYR A 259 4.10 -4.98 16.24
CA TYR A 259 2.83 -4.60 15.61
C TYR A 259 2.06 -3.57 16.46
N LEU A 260 2.07 -3.74 17.78
CA LEU A 260 1.51 -2.76 18.70
C LEU A 260 2.23 -1.40 18.61
N ASP A 261 3.55 -1.41 18.44
CA ASP A 261 4.33 -0.20 18.16
C ASP A 261 3.87 0.47 16.86
N ARG A 262 3.65 -0.29 15.78
CA ARG A 262 3.10 0.26 14.52
C ARG A 262 1.70 0.86 14.69
N VAL A 263 0.83 0.25 15.50
CA VAL A 263 -0.50 0.81 15.82
C VAL A 263 -0.38 2.10 16.63
N ALA A 264 0.58 2.19 17.54
CA ALA A 264 0.79 3.37 18.38
C ALA A 264 1.45 4.54 17.63
N TRP A 265 2.28 4.22 16.62
CA TRP A 265 2.93 5.22 15.77
C TRP A 265 1.98 5.87 14.75
N ALA A 266 1.05 5.09 14.23
CA ALA A 266 0.09 5.51 13.23
C ALA A 266 -0.95 6.49 13.78
#